data_AF-A0A1H8VM21-F1
#
_entry.id   AF-A0A1H8VM21-F1
#
_cell.length_a   1.000
_cell.length_b   1.000
_cell.length_c   1.000
_cell.angle_alpha   90.00
_cell.angle_beta   90.00
_cell.angle_gamma   90.00
#
_symmetry.space_group_name_H-M   'P 1'
#
loop_
_entity.id
_entity.type
_entity.pdbx_description
1 polymer ?
#
loop_
_entity_poly.entity_id
_entity_poly.type
_entity_poly.pdbx_seq_one_letter_code
_entity_poly.pdbx_strand_id
1 'polypeptide(L)'
;MSKKTFSAAPKPKQQLTDDQILAFERGGAGHDTTQAVKPASKAVVDEPTKRLSLDLPASLHTRFKTACSATNRKMVAELQAYIETRTSELEDEAGVTRK
;
A
#
# COMPACT_ATOMS: atom_id res chain seq x y z
N MET A 1 -14.84 13.07 65.17
CA MET A 1 -14.03 14.01 64.36
C MET A 1 -12.92 13.24 63.66
N SER A 2 -13.23 12.55 62.56
CA SER A 2 -12.28 11.65 61.89
C SER A 2 -11.57 12.38 60.76
N LYS A 3 -10.27 12.67 60.96
CA LYS A 3 -9.39 13.28 59.96
C LYS A 3 -9.19 12.31 58.80
N LYS A 4 -9.58 12.72 57.59
CA LYS A 4 -9.29 11.98 56.35
C LYS A 4 -7.84 12.24 55.93
N THR A 5 -7.01 11.20 55.94
CA THR A 5 -5.65 11.21 55.37
C THR A 5 -5.75 10.97 53.87
N PHE A 6 -5.30 11.92 53.06
CA PHE A 6 -5.15 11.73 51.61
C PHE A 6 -3.79 11.06 51.36
N SER A 7 -3.82 9.84 50.81
CA SER A 7 -2.61 9.14 50.37
C SER A 7 -1.94 9.91 49.23
N ALA A 8 -0.62 10.12 49.33
CA ALA A 8 0.17 10.78 48.30
C ALA A 8 0.12 9.98 46.99
N ALA A 9 -0.06 10.68 45.85
CA ALA A 9 -0.14 10.07 44.54
C ALA A 9 1.14 9.26 44.20
N PRO A 10 1.02 8.09 43.54
CA PRO A 10 2.18 7.32 43.10
C PRO A 10 3.05 8.18 42.19
N LYS A 11 4.34 8.31 42.51
CA LYS A 11 5.29 9.03 41.65
C LYS A 11 5.35 8.34 40.29
N PRO A 12 5.36 9.09 39.17
CA PRO A 12 5.47 8.49 37.84
C PRO A 12 6.75 7.66 37.74
N LYS A 13 6.62 6.46 37.16
CA LYS A 13 7.75 5.53 36.97
C LYS A 13 8.76 6.16 36.02
N GLN A 14 10.04 5.91 36.33
CA GLN A 14 11.28 6.19 35.60
C GLN A 14 11.17 7.02 34.30
N GLN A 15 11.93 8.10 34.24
CA GLN A 15 12.25 8.78 32.98
C GLN A 15 12.83 7.77 31.99
N LEU A 16 12.36 7.81 30.73
CA LEU A 16 12.83 6.93 29.66
C LEU A 16 14.35 7.04 29.54
N THR A 17 15.03 5.91 29.37
CA THR A 17 16.49 5.87 29.19
C THR A 17 16.87 6.46 27.82
N ASP A 18 18.04 7.09 27.71
CA ASP A 18 18.50 7.76 26.49
C ASP A 18 18.42 6.87 25.23
N ASP A 19 18.66 5.55 25.37
CA ASP A 19 18.52 4.61 24.26
C ASP A 19 17.08 4.52 23.70
N GLN A 20 16.07 4.67 24.56
CA GLN A 20 14.66 4.68 24.14
C GLN A 20 14.29 5.99 23.43
N ILE A 21 14.92 7.09 23.84
CA ILE A 21 14.75 8.40 23.20
C ILE A 21 15.41 8.38 21.83
N LEU A 22 16.64 7.90 21.73
CA LEU A 22 17.36 7.77 20.45
C LEU A 22 16.69 6.81 19.47
N ALA A 23 16.05 5.74 19.97
CA ALA A 23 15.27 4.84 19.14
C ALA A 23 14.01 5.53 18.58
N PHE A 24 13.34 6.37 19.38
CA PHE A 24 12.18 7.14 18.94
C PHE A 24 12.57 8.21 17.91
N GLU A 25 13.66 8.94 18.13
CA GLU A 25 14.16 9.97 17.19
C GLU A 25 14.59 9.37 15.85
N ARG A 26 15.17 8.16 15.85
CA ARG A 26 15.49 7.43 14.60
C ARG A 26 14.24 6.87 13.92
N GLY A 27 13.25 6.47 14.69
CA GLY A 27 12.05 5.77 14.23
C GLY A 27 10.89 6.69 13.83
N GLY A 28 11.17 7.86 13.24
CA GLY A 28 10.21 8.92 12.92
C GLY A 28 8.82 8.44 12.46
N ALA A 29 7.78 9.24 12.77
CA ALA A 29 6.36 8.89 12.72
C ALA A 29 5.96 7.90 11.61
N GLY A 30 5.64 6.64 11.99
CA GLY A 30 4.91 5.73 11.12
C GLY A 30 5.30 4.26 11.07
N HIS A 31 5.85 3.66 12.14
CA HIS A 31 6.08 2.20 12.18
C HIS A 31 5.43 1.53 13.40
N ASP A 32 4.10 1.55 13.44
CA ASP A 32 3.35 0.55 14.21
C ASP A 32 3.58 -0.83 13.58
N THR A 33 4.49 -1.62 14.12
CA THR A 33 4.65 -3.03 13.72
C THR A 33 3.51 -3.87 14.29
N THR A 34 2.36 -3.86 13.62
CA THR A 34 1.51 -5.05 13.63
C THR A 34 2.22 -6.11 12.80
N GLN A 35 2.96 -7.03 13.45
CA GLN A 35 3.39 -8.27 12.82
C GLN A 35 2.14 -9.11 12.50
N ALA A 36 1.51 -8.83 11.36
CA ALA A 36 0.58 -9.75 10.72
C ALA A 36 1.40 -10.62 9.78
N VAL A 37 1.66 -11.85 10.20
CA VAL A 37 2.25 -12.90 9.37
C VAL A 37 1.30 -13.13 8.18
N LYS A 38 1.63 -12.58 7.01
CA LYS A 38 0.92 -12.89 5.78
C LYS A 38 1.45 -14.21 5.23
N PRO A 39 0.59 -15.19 4.87
CA PRO A 39 1.05 -16.43 4.27
C PRO A 39 1.70 -16.14 2.92
N ALA A 40 2.84 -16.78 2.67
CA ALA A 40 3.60 -16.67 1.44
C ALA A 40 2.70 -16.97 0.24
N SER A 41 2.40 -15.95 -0.55
CA SER A 41 1.80 -16.11 -1.86
C SER A 41 2.77 -16.90 -2.74
N LYS A 42 2.27 -18.00 -3.32
CA LYS A 42 2.96 -18.83 -4.31
C LYS A 42 3.77 -17.94 -5.26
N ALA A 43 5.06 -18.24 -5.41
CA ALA A 43 5.91 -17.58 -6.38
C ALA A 43 5.37 -17.88 -7.78
N VAL A 44 4.54 -16.96 -8.28
CA VAL A 44 4.30 -16.81 -9.71
C VAL A 44 5.67 -16.47 -10.30
N VAL A 45 6.09 -17.18 -11.34
CA VAL A 45 7.31 -16.86 -12.08
C VAL A 45 7.08 -15.46 -12.65
N ASP A 46 7.60 -14.44 -11.97
CA ASP A 46 7.37 -13.04 -12.30
C ASP A 46 8.29 -12.70 -13.47
N GLU A 47 7.72 -12.59 -14.67
CA GLU A 47 8.46 -12.12 -15.84
C GLU A 47 8.97 -10.69 -15.56
N PRO A 48 10.19 -10.32 -15.98
CA PRO A 48 10.68 -8.97 -15.77
C PRO A 48 9.73 -7.92 -16.35
N THR A 49 9.22 -7.05 -15.49
CA THR A 49 8.29 -5.99 -15.89
C THR A 49 9.01 -4.87 -16.66
N LYS A 50 8.37 -4.37 -17.73
CA LYS A 50 8.81 -3.17 -18.46
C LYS A 50 7.83 -2.03 -18.20
N ARG A 51 8.37 -0.82 -18.05
CA ARG A 51 7.55 0.39 -17.84
C ARG A 51 6.93 0.85 -19.16
N LEU A 52 5.60 0.96 -19.19
CA LEU A 52 4.85 1.63 -20.25
C LEU A 52 4.71 3.12 -19.93
N SER A 53 5.15 3.99 -20.84
CA SER A 53 4.92 5.45 -20.75
C SER A 53 3.97 5.86 -21.87
N LEU A 54 2.87 6.53 -21.51
CA LEU A 54 1.83 6.95 -22.45
C LEU A 54 1.39 8.39 -22.13
N ASP A 55 1.21 9.19 -23.17
CA ASP A 55 0.66 10.53 -23.06
C ASP A 55 -0.84 10.49 -23.34
N LEU A 56 -1.63 11.01 -22.40
CA LEU A 56 -3.09 11.09 -22.50
C LEU A 56 -3.55 12.53 -22.33
N PRO A 57 -4.64 12.95 -23.01
CA PRO A 57 -5.30 14.20 -22.68
C PRO A 57 -5.64 14.25 -21.18
N ALA A 58 -5.35 15.37 -20.53
CA ALA A 58 -5.53 15.53 -19.08
C ALA A 58 -6.98 15.22 -18.63
N SER A 59 -7.96 15.59 -19.45
CA SER A 59 -9.38 15.31 -19.21
C SER A 59 -9.69 13.81 -19.20
N LEU A 60 -9.09 13.04 -20.12
CA LEU A 60 -9.26 11.59 -20.21
C LEU A 60 -8.61 10.90 -19.02
N HIS A 61 -7.36 11.24 -18.71
CA HIS A 61 -6.66 10.67 -17.55
C HIS A 61 -7.41 10.94 -16.24
N THR A 62 -7.91 12.16 -16.05
CA THR A 62 -8.70 12.53 -14.86
C THR A 62 -9.97 11.71 -14.75
N ARG A 63 -10.75 11.61 -15.84
CA ARG A 63 -11.98 10.81 -15.86
C ARG A 63 -11.71 9.35 -15.54
N PHE A 64 -10.69 8.77 -16.17
CA PHE A 64 -10.33 7.37 -15.96
C PHE A 64 -9.87 7.12 -14.51
N LYS A 65 -8.96 7.97 -14.00
CA LYS A 65 -8.50 7.88 -12.61
C LYS A 65 -9.64 7.99 -11.62
N THR A 66 -10.56 8.96 -11.81
CA THR A 66 -11.74 9.13 -10.95
C THR A 66 -12.64 7.89 -10.98
N ALA A 67 -12.86 7.28 -12.15
CA ALA A 67 -13.67 6.06 -12.27
C ALA A 67 -13.01 4.86 -11.55
N CYS A 68 -11.69 4.68 -11.70
CA CYS A 68 -10.94 3.66 -10.96
C CYS A 68 -11.04 3.90 -9.45
N SER A 69 -10.89 5.14 -8.99
CA SER A 69 -11.04 5.48 -7.57
C SER A 69 -12.46 5.23 -7.05
N ALA A 70 -13.49 5.60 -7.82
CA ALA A 70 -14.89 5.40 -7.43
C ALA A 70 -15.27 3.92 -7.31
N THR A 71 -14.62 3.05 -8.08
CA THR A 71 -14.83 1.59 -8.07
C THR A 71 -13.88 0.85 -7.13
N ASN A 72 -13.02 1.57 -6.39
CA ASN A 72 -11.96 1.03 -5.53
C ASN A 72 -11.00 0.09 -6.27
N ARG A 73 -10.65 0.45 -7.52
CA ARG A 73 -9.74 -0.30 -8.37
C ARG A 73 -8.46 0.48 -8.66
N LYS A 74 -7.36 -0.24 -8.83
CA LYS A 74 -6.07 0.35 -9.22
C LYS A 74 -6.06 0.62 -10.72
N MET A 75 -5.76 1.86 -11.09
CA MET A 75 -5.68 2.30 -12.49
C MET A 75 -4.73 1.42 -13.34
N VAL A 76 -3.57 1.04 -12.77
CA VAL A 76 -2.60 0.17 -13.46
C VAL A 76 -3.16 -1.22 -13.73
N ALA A 77 -3.92 -1.80 -12.79
CA ALA A 77 -4.51 -3.12 -12.96
C ALA A 77 -5.60 -3.12 -14.05
N GLU A 78 -6.41 -2.06 -14.12
CA GLU A 78 -7.40 -1.89 -15.19
C GLU A 78 -6.76 -1.74 -16.56
N LEU A 79 -5.65 -0.98 -16.66
CA LEU A 79 -4.91 -0.88 -17.92
C LEU A 79 -4.30 -2.23 -18.33
N GLN A 80 -3.76 -2.99 -17.38
CA GLN A 80 -3.20 -4.30 -17.66
C GLN A 80 -4.28 -5.26 -18.18
N ALA A 81 -5.42 -5.35 -17.49
CA ALA A 81 -6.54 -6.21 -17.91
C ALA A 81 -7.08 -5.82 -19.29
N TYR A 82 -7.16 -4.51 -19.58
CA TYR A 82 -7.56 -4.01 -20.89
C TYR A 82 -6.55 -4.41 -21.98
N ILE A 83 -5.25 -4.25 -21.73
CA ILE A 83 -4.20 -4.63 -22.68
C ILE A 83 -4.23 -6.13 -22.93
N GLU A 84 -4.37 -6.96 -21.90
CA GLU A 84 -4.45 -8.42 -22.03
C GLU A 84 -5.64 -8.83 -22.92
N THR A 85 -6.84 -8.33 -22.60
CA THR A 85 -8.06 -8.62 -23.38
C THR A 85 -7.93 -8.16 -24.82
N ARG A 86 -7.47 -6.92 -25.04
CA ARG A 86 -7.34 -6.37 -26.39
C ARG A 86 -6.22 -7.03 -27.19
N THR A 87 -5.18 -7.55 -26.53
CA THR A 87 -4.11 -8.31 -27.19
C THR A 87 -4.66 -9.61 -27.76
N SER A 88 -5.46 -10.37 -26.99
CA SER A 88 -6.09 -11.59 -27.48
C SER A 88 -7.00 -11.33 -28.68
N GLU A 89 -7.83 -10.28 -28.62
CA GLU A 89 -8.69 -9.88 -29.75
C GLU A 89 -7.86 -9.54 -31.01
N LEU A 90 -6.75 -8.82 -30.86
CA LEU A 90 -5.87 -8.46 -31.97
C LEU A 90 -5.11 -9.66 -32.54
N GLU A 91 -4.71 -10.60 -31.69
CA GLU A 91 -4.05 -11.85 -32.09
C GLU A 91 -5.00 -12.73 -32.91
N ASP A 92 -6.26 -12.82 -32.51
CA ASP A 92 -7.32 -13.51 -33.25
C ASP A 92 -7.60 -12.82 -34.60
N GLU A 93 -7.72 -11.49 -34.61
CA GLU A 93 -7.90 -10.70 -35.84
C GLU A 93 -6.72 -10.86 -36.81
N ALA A 94 -5.48 -10.92 -36.29
CA ALA A 94 -4.27 -11.07 -37.09
C ALA A 94 -3.98 -12.53 -37.51
N GLY A 95 -4.69 -13.52 -36.95
CA GLY A 95 -4.41 -14.93 -37.14
C GLY A 95 -3.07 -15.39 -36.55
N VAL A 96 -2.55 -14.65 -35.56
CA VAL A 96 -1.26 -14.94 -34.89
C VAL A 96 -1.56 -15.45 -33.49
N THR A 97 -1.54 -16.77 -33.29
CA THR A 97 -1.62 -17.36 -31.95
C THR A 97 -0.21 -17.57 -31.39
N ARG A 98 0.13 -16.84 -30.32
CA ARG A 98 1.35 -17.13 -29.54
C ARG A 98 1.08 -18.37 -28.68
N LYS A 99 1.66 -19.52 -29.06
CA LYS A 99 1.62 -20.78 -28.30
C LYS A 99 2.36 -20.68 -26.97
#